data_AF-A0AAV1HY04-F1
#
_entry.id   AF-A0AAV1HY04-F1
#
_cell.length_a   1.000
_cell.length_b   1.000
_cell.length_c   1.000
_cell.angle_alpha   90.00
_cell.angle_beta   90.00
_cell.angle_gamma   90.00
#
_symmetry.space_group_name_H-M   'P 1'
#
loop_
_entity.id
_entity.type
_entity.pdbx_description
1 polymer ?
#
loop_
_entity_poly.entity_id
_entity_poly.type
_entity_poly.pdbx_seq_one_letter_code
_entity_poly.pdbx_strand_id
1 'polypeptide(L)'
;MEYLYDKVRRRVRQIDYVTVKGSQQPMGLFTYDVSLERVPSPNQGTYIAYTAAALTRRDSLMSQVSGVGSVADGRSANAAELLDDDVISFSMSAYNWEYSDHPDLACTWAVDEAFLGLFAQGFSAYREGSWLQAKQILEQTKFMRRTLLGQPLQDGPSNTLLNFMAGHDYTAPFTWKGYRELTDK
;
A
#
# COMPACT_ATOMS: atom_id res chain seq x y z
N MET A 1 -3.29 14.98 9.19
CA MET A 1 -3.47 14.56 7.78
C MET A 1 -2.93 15.60 6.79
N GLU A 2 -2.83 16.88 7.14
CA GLU A 2 -2.57 18.05 6.28
C GLU A 2 -1.42 17.96 5.26
N TYR A 3 -0.38 17.14 5.50
CA TYR A 3 0.84 17.12 4.68
C TYR A 3 0.94 15.99 3.64
N LEU A 4 -0.03 15.06 3.58
CA LEU A 4 -0.03 14.01 2.56
C LEU A 4 -0.90 14.43 1.36
N TYR A 5 -0.34 14.28 0.15
CA TYR A 5 -1.08 14.48 -1.10
C TYR A 5 -2.25 13.50 -1.21
N ASP A 6 -3.38 13.93 -1.76
CA ASP A 6 -4.62 13.15 -1.75
C ASP A 6 -4.50 11.79 -2.45
N LYS A 7 -3.69 11.71 -3.51
CA LYS A 7 -3.43 10.43 -4.18
C LYS A 7 -2.70 9.43 -3.25
N VAL A 8 -1.80 9.92 -2.39
CA VAL A 8 -1.05 9.08 -1.44
C VAL A 8 -1.96 8.63 -0.29
N ARG A 9 -2.84 9.51 0.21
CA ARG A 9 -3.79 9.18 1.29
C ARG A 9 -4.65 7.95 0.99
N ARG A 10 -4.99 7.71 -0.27
CA ARG A 10 -5.78 6.54 -0.70
C ARG A 10 -4.97 5.24 -0.76
N ARG A 11 -3.64 5.33 -0.63
CA ARG A 11 -2.69 4.22 -0.73
C ARG A 11 -1.91 3.99 0.57
N VAL A 12 -2.23 4.69 1.65
CA VAL A 12 -1.60 4.47 2.95
C VAL A 12 -2.68 4.46 4.03
N ARG A 13 -2.37 3.85 5.17
CA ARG A 13 -3.20 3.96 6.37
C ARG A 13 -2.37 4.44 7.54
N GLN A 14 -2.97 5.26 8.38
CA GLN A 14 -2.36 5.67 9.63
C GLN A 14 -2.47 4.52 10.63
N ILE A 15 -1.35 3.93 11.00
CA ILE A 15 -1.30 2.77 11.91
C ILE A 15 -1.14 3.20 13.37
N ASP A 16 -0.68 4.42 13.60
CA ASP A 16 -0.51 4.95 14.96
C ASP A 16 -0.50 6.48 14.99
N TYR A 17 -0.72 7.01 16.18
CA TYR A 17 -0.49 8.42 16.52
C TYR A 17 0.23 8.44 17.86
N VAL A 18 1.46 8.94 17.87
CA VAL A 18 2.37 8.73 19.00
C VAL A 18 3.22 9.94 19.30
N THR A 19 3.66 10.07 20.54
CA THR A 19 4.82 10.90 20.89
C THR A 19 6.06 10.03 20.98
N VAL A 20 7.22 10.63 20.71
CA VAL A 20 8.53 9.98 20.87
C VAL A 20 9.30 10.68 21.98
N LYS A 21 10.24 9.97 22.61
CA LYS A 21 11.08 10.52 23.68
C LYS A 21 11.70 11.86 23.26
N GLY A 22 11.45 12.90 24.04
CA GLY A 22 11.96 14.25 23.78
C GLY A 22 11.07 15.13 22.89
N SER A 23 9.98 14.62 22.31
CA SER A 23 9.00 15.41 21.57
C SER A 23 7.63 15.42 22.27
N GLN A 24 7.11 16.62 22.53
CA GLN A 24 5.73 16.81 22.99
C GLN A 24 4.72 16.87 21.83
N GLN A 25 5.22 16.96 20.59
CA GLN A 25 4.37 17.01 19.40
C GLN A 25 4.11 15.58 18.90
N PRO A 26 2.84 15.13 18.88
CA PRO A 26 2.51 13.80 18.37
C PRO A 26 2.69 13.71 16.86
N MET A 27 3.11 12.54 16.40
CA MET A 27 3.40 12.20 15.01
C MET A 27 2.51 11.04 14.55
N GLY A 28 1.98 11.14 13.34
CA GLY A 28 1.27 10.04 12.69
C GLY A 28 2.24 9.06 12.05
N LEU A 29 2.07 7.77 12.35
CA LEU A 29 2.76 6.69 11.67
C LEU A 29 1.86 6.14 10.57
N PHE A 30 2.39 6.03 9.36
CA PHE A 30 1.67 5.55 8.19
C PHE A 30 2.37 4.35 7.60
N THR A 31 1.60 3.43 7.04
CA THR A 31 2.14 2.29 6.30
C THR A 31 1.58 2.23 4.89
N TYR A 32 2.39 1.70 3.98
CA TYR A 32 1.99 1.22 2.66
C TYR A 32 2.05 -0.31 2.70
N ASP A 33 0.91 -0.98 2.52
CA ASP A 33 0.84 -2.44 2.62
C ASP A 33 1.32 -3.10 1.33
N VAL A 34 2.45 -3.82 1.41
CA VAL A 34 3.07 -4.57 0.31
C VAL A 34 2.82 -6.07 0.40
N SER A 35 2.77 -6.74 -0.76
CA SER A 35 2.69 -8.19 -0.93
C SER A 35 3.85 -8.64 -1.80
N LEU A 36 4.81 -9.34 -1.20
CA LEU A 36 5.99 -9.85 -1.90
C LEU A 36 5.64 -10.94 -2.91
N GLU A 37 4.54 -11.65 -2.69
CA GLU A 37 4.05 -12.68 -3.62
C GLU A 37 3.61 -12.08 -4.97
N ARG A 38 3.29 -10.78 -5.00
CA ARG A 38 2.94 -10.05 -6.23
C ARG A 38 4.16 -9.53 -6.99
N VAL A 39 5.35 -9.60 -6.39
CA VAL A 39 6.60 -9.22 -7.04
C VAL A 39 7.00 -10.35 -7.99
N PRO A 40 7.15 -10.09 -9.30
CA PRO A 40 7.59 -11.09 -10.24
C PRO A 40 8.97 -11.65 -9.85
N SER A 41 9.15 -12.97 -9.94
CA SER A 41 10.46 -13.59 -9.71
C SER A 41 11.45 -13.17 -10.82
N PRO A 42 12.70 -12.80 -10.49
CA PRO A 42 13.70 -12.38 -11.47
C PRO A 42 14.01 -13.44 -12.55
N ASN A 43 13.82 -14.73 -12.25
CA ASN A 43 14.35 -15.85 -13.06
C ASN A 43 13.30 -16.58 -13.92
N GLN A 44 12.18 -15.96 -14.28
CA GLN A 44 11.17 -16.62 -15.12
C GLN A 44 10.75 -15.74 -16.29
N GLY A 45 10.42 -16.38 -17.42
CA GLY A 45 9.85 -15.77 -18.62
C GLY A 45 8.58 -14.93 -18.40
N THR A 46 8.08 -14.92 -17.16
CA THR A 46 7.03 -14.06 -16.64
C THR A 46 7.46 -12.59 -16.54
N TYR A 47 8.70 -12.26 -16.17
CA TYR A 47 9.14 -10.85 -16.11
C TYR A 47 9.00 -10.17 -17.48
N ILE A 48 9.37 -10.90 -18.53
CA ILE A 48 9.27 -10.49 -19.93
C ILE A 48 7.82 -10.28 -20.40
N ALA A 49 6.87 -11.12 -19.95
CA ALA A 49 5.45 -10.92 -20.25
C ALA A 49 4.86 -9.72 -19.49
N TYR A 50 5.27 -9.52 -18.24
CA TYR A 50 4.85 -8.36 -17.43
C TYR A 50 5.44 -7.04 -17.98
N THR A 51 6.70 -7.04 -18.39
CA THR A 51 7.35 -5.86 -19.00
C THR A 51 6.73 -5.55 -20.35
N ALA A 52 6.46 -6.54 -21.20
CA ALA A 52 5.75 -6.33 -22.47
C ALA A 52 4.36 -5.74 -22.26
N ALA A 53 3.57 -6.26 -21.31
CA ALA A 53 2.25 -5.72 -20.99
C ALA A 53 2.30 -4.30 -20.35
N ALA A 54 3.38 -3.97 -19.62
CA ALA A 54 3.60 -2.63 -19.09
C ALA A 54 4.02 -1.64 -20.18
N LEU A 55 4.90 -2.05 -21.09
CA LEU A 55 5.36 -1.24 -22.23
C LEU A 55 4.24 -0.97 -23.23
N THR A 56 3.41 -1.97 -23.58
CA THR A 56 2.23 -1.77 -24.43
C THR A 56 1.23 -0.78 -23.83
N ARG A 57 1.04 -0.82 -22.50
CA ARG A 57 0.22 0.17 -21.78
C ARG A 57 0.85 1.58 -21.83
N ARG A 58 2.17 1.68 -21.69
CA ARG A 58 2.91 2.95 -21.80
C ARG A 58 2.76 3.57 -23.20
N ASP A 59 2.96 2.78 -24.25
CA ASP A 59 2.89 3.26 -25.63
C ASP A 59 1.47 3.66 -26.02
N SER A 60 0.46 2.92 -25.56
CA SER A 60 -0.96 3.29 -25.75
C SER A 60 -1.32 4.61 -25.05
N LEU A 61 -0.75 4.87 -23.87
CA LEU A 61 -0.98 6.12 -23.14
C LEU A 61 -0.25 7.32 -23.78
N MET A 62 0.98 7.13 -24.27
CA MET A 62 1.73 8.19 -24.98
C MET A 62 1.14 8.53 -26.36
N SER A 63 0.61 7.53 -27.07
CA SER A 63 -0.10 7.73 -28.34
C SER A 63 -1.38 8.55 -28.20
N GLN A 64 -2.09 8.45 -27.06
CA GLN A 64 -3.27 9.28 -26.79
C GLN A 64 -2.91 10.74 -26.45
N VAL A 65 -1.70 10.99 -25.94
CA VAL A 65 -1.20 12.34 -25.63
C VAL A 65 -0.64 13.04 -26.88
N SER A 66 -0.15 12.27 -27.85
CA SER A 66 0.41 12.78 -29.10
C SER A 66 -0.55 12.48 -30.25
N GLY A 67 -1.47 13.41 -30.56
CA GLY A 67 -2.47 13.25 -31.62
C GLY A 67 -1.90 13.19 -33.04
N VAL A 68 -1.10 12.17 -33.36
CA VAL A 68 -0.55 11.91 -34.68
C VAL A 68 -0.81 10.44 -35.02
N GLY A 69 -1.71 10.21 -35.99
CA GLY A 69 -2.07 8.87 -36.45
C GLY A 69 -0.88 8.14 -37.07
N SER A 70 -0.69 6.88 -36.68
CA SER A 70 0.39 6.03 -37.20
C SER A 70 -0.01 5.43 -38.55
N VAL A 71 0.82 5.66 -39.57
CA VAL A 71 0.81 4.91 -40.82
C VAL A 71 1.36 3.52 -40.52
N ALA A 72 0.64 2.48 -40.93
CA ALA A 72 1.00 1.09 -40.68
C ALA A 72 2.09 0.65 -41.67
N ASP A 73 3.31 0.39 -41.17
CA ASP A 73 4.33 -0.35 -41.91
C ASP A 73 4.40 -1.79 -41.37
N GLY A 74 3.98 -2.73 -42.23
CA GLY A 74 3.83 -4.15 -41.93
C GLY A 74 5.16 -4.91 -41.85
N ARG A 75 5.83 -4.82 -40.71
CA ARG A 75 6.86 -5.79 -40.31
C ARG A 75 6.45 -6.44 -38.99
N SER A 76 5.88 -7.64 -39.10
CA SER A 76 5.68 -8.55 -37.97
C SER A 76 7.04 -9.06 -37.51
N ALA A 77 7.73 -8.26 -36.69
CA ALA A 77 8.84 -8.74 -35.89
C ALA A 77 8.25 -9.64 -34.78
N ASN A 78 8.69 -10.90 -34.74
CA ASN A 78 8.37 -11.77 -33.61
C ASN A 78 8.93 -11.09 -32.35
N ALA A 79 8.08 -10.82 -31.36
CA ALA A 79 8.47 -10.17 -30.10
C ALA A 79 9.59 -10.90 -29.33
N ALA A 80 9.90 -12.14 -29.72
CA ALA A 80 10.98 -12.95 -29.18
C ALA A 80 12.38 -12.56 -29.69
N GLU A 81 12.51 -11.81 -30.79
CA GLU A 81 13.80 -11.50 -31.42
C GLU A 81 14.43 -10.15 -30.99
N LEU A 82 13.76 -9.37 -30.14
CA LEU A 82 14.19 -8.01 -29.76
C LEU A 82 14.78 -7.90 -28.34
N LEU A 83 15.00 -9.01 -27.65
CA LEU A 83 15.46 -8.99 -26.26
C LEU A 83 16.86 -9.58 -26.16
N ASP A 84 17.84 -8.76 -26.54
CA ASP A 84 19.13 -8.80 -25.87
C ASP A 84 18.90 -8.73 -24.35
N ASP A 85 19.79 -9.36 -23.59
CA ASP A 85 19.83 -9.55 -22.12
C ASP A 85 19.79 -8.25 -21.27
N ASP A 86 19.39 -7.12 -21.84
CA ASP A 86 19.25 -5.85 -21.14
C ASP A 86 18.01 -5.88 -20.23
N VAL A 87 18.27 -6.14 -18.95
CA VAL A 87 17.33 -5.96 -17.85
C VAL A 87 16.71 -4.57 -17.94
N ILE A 88 15.46 -4.49 -18.41
CA ILE A 88 14.71 -3.22 -18.50
C ILE A 88 14.48 -2.70 -17.07
N SER A 89 15.19 -1.65 -16.69
CA SER A 89 15.00 -0.96 -15.42
C SER A 89 13.90 0.09 -15.53
N PHE A 90 12.93 0.04 -14.61
CA PHE A 90 11.85 1.04 -14.51
C PHE A 90 12.20 2.21 -13.58
N SER A 91 13.31 2.13 -12.84
CA SER A 91 13.66 3.04 -11.74
C SER A 91 13.98 4.48 -12.15
N MET A 92 14.22 4.75 -13.44
CA MET A 92 14.56 6.08 -13.96
C MET A 92 13.50 6.66 -14.90
N SER A 93 12.34 6.02 -15.02
CA SER A 93 11.25 6.53 -15.85
C SER A 93 10.41 7.57 -15.09
N ALA A 94 9.93 8.58 -15.81
CA ALA A 94 8.96 9.53 -15.27
C ALA A 94 7.57 8.90 -15.28
N TYR A 95 6.90 8.93 -14.12
CA TYR A 95 5.53 8.46 -13.95
C TYR A 95 4.63 9.63 -13.51
N ASN A 96 3.39 9.66 -13.98
CA ASN A 96 2.41 10.64 -13.49
C ASN A 96 1.95 10.30 -12.06
N TRP A 97 1.99 9.00 -11.71
CA TRP A 97 1.79 8.50 -10.36
C TRP A 97 2.47 7.14 -10.14
N GLU A 98 3.54 7.11 -9.37
CA GLU A 98 4.39 5.93 -9.15
C GLU A 98 3.62 4.73 -8.59
N TYR A 99 2.71 4.92 -7.64
CA TYR A 99 1.97 3.81 -7.01
C TYR A 99 0.93 3.11 -7.90
N SER A 100 0.64 3.67 -9.07
CA SER A 100 -0.30 3.08 -10.04
C SER A 100 0.34 2.80 -11.39
N ASP A 101 1.28 3.65 -11.80
CA ASP A 101 1.86 3.61 -13.14
C ASP A 101 3.19 2.83 -13.15
N HIS A 102 3.94 2.81 -12.04
CA HIS A 102 5.20 2.09 -11.97
C HIS A 102 4.92 0.58 -11.88
N PRO A 103 5.38 -0.24 -12.84
CA PRO A 103 5.02 -1.65 -12.93
C PRO A 103 5.46 -2.45 -11.70
N ASP A 104 6.67 -2.17 -11.17
CA ASP A 104 7.17 -2.85 -9.97
C ASP A 104 6.54 -2.39 -8.65
N LEU A 105 5.95 -1.18 -8.59
CA LEU A 105 5.32 -0.70 -7.35
C LEU A 105 3.82 -0.99 -7.34
N ALA A 106 3.15 -0.75 -8.47
CA ALA A 106 1.70 -0.90 -8.58
C ALA A 106 1.24 -2.34 -8.30
N CYS A 107 2.03 -3.34 -8.67
CA CYS A 107 1.72 -4.74 -8.41
C CYS A 107 1.84 -5.11 -6.92
N THR A 108 2.65 -4.39 -6.13
CA THR A 108 2.94 -4.76 -4.73
C THR A 108 1.79 -4.47 -3.76
N TRP A 109 0.83 -3.63 -4.15
CA TRP A 109 -0.24 -3.19 -3.26
C TRP A 109 -1.06 -4.36 -2.72
N ALA A 110 -1.23 -4.48 -1.40
CA ALA A 110 -1.68 -5.73 -0.75
C ALA A 110 -3.04 -5.68 -0.06
N VAL A 111 -3.73 -4.55 -0.09
CA VAL A 111 -4.99 -4.36 0.65
C VAL A 111 -6.06 -3.72 -0.23
N ASP A 112 -7.32 -4.00 0.07
CA ASP A 112 -8.47 -3.42 -0.63
C ASP A 112 -9.06 -2.21 0.11
N GLU A 113 -9.96 -1.49 -0.56
CA GLU A 113 -10.60 -0.30 -0.01
C GLU A 113 -11.52 -0.62 1.18
N ALA A 114 -12.13 -1.81 1.20
CA ALA A 114 -13.02 -2.23 2.29
C ALA A 114 -12.23 -2.40 3.59
N PHE A 115 -11.06 -3.04 3.52
CA PHE A 115 -10.11 -3.14 4.63
C PHE A 115 -9.63 -1.76 5.09
N LEU A 116 -9.18 -0.91 4.15
CA LEU A 116 -8.68 0.43 4.50
C LEU A 116 -9.76 1.27 5.19
N GLY A 117 -10.98 1.25 4.67
CA GLY A 117 -12.11 1.99 5.23
C GLY A 117 -12.50 1.49 6.62
N LEU A 118 -12.54 0.17 6.82
CA LEU A 118 -12.89 -0.41 8.12
C LEU A 118 -11.76 -0.18 9.15
N PHE A 119 -10.50 -0.32 8.75
CA PHE A 119 -9.36 -0.02 9.60
C PHE A 119 -9.34 1.45 10.02
N ALA A 120 -9.61 2.38 9.10
CA ALA A 120 -9.69 3.81 9.42
C ALA A 120 -10.78 4.11 10.45
N GLN A 121 -11.94 3.45 10.36
CA GLN A 121 -13.01 3.58 11.36
C GLN A 121 -12.56 3.06 12.74
N GLY A 122 -11.95 1.87 12.79
CA GLY A 122 -11.43 1.30 14.03
C GLY A 122 -10.34 2.17 14.66
N PHE A 123 -9.47 2.75 13.84
CA PHE A 123 -8.43 3.67 14.28
C PHE A 123 -8.99 5.01 14.79
N SER A 124 -10.04 5.56 14.17
CA SER A 124 -10.71 6.77 14.69
C SER A 124 -11.31 6.50 16.07
N ALA A 125 -12.04 5.40 16.22
CA ALA A 125 -12.61 5.00 17.51
C ALA A 125 -11.52 4.81 18.60
N TYR A 126 -10.37 4.26 18.23
CA TYR A 126 -9.21 4.16 19.13
C TYR A 126 -8.72 5.54 19.58
N ARG A 127 -8.55 6.48 18.65
CA ARG A 127 -8.09 7.85 18.95
C ARG A 127 -9.11 8.64 19.77
N GLU A 128 -10.39 8.43 19.56
CA GLU A 128 -11.47 9.10 20.30
C GLU A 128 -11.66 8.53 21.71
N GLY A 129 -11.04 7.39 22.04
CA GLY A 129 -11.17 6.74 23.34
C GLY A 129 -12.34 5.74 23.42
N SER A 130 -13.08 5.55 22.33
CA SER A 130 -14.15 4.55 22.17
C SER A 130 -13.57 3.14 22.01
N TRP A 131 -12.78 2.67 22.98
CA TRP A 131 -11.94 1.47 22.84
C TRP A 131 -12.72 0.17 22.70
N LEU A 132 -13.93 0.06 23.24
CA LEU A 132 -14.79 -1.10 23.00
C LEU A 132 -15.23 -1.19 21.53
N GLN A 133 -15.60 -0.05 20.92
CA GLN A 133 -15.94 0.01 19.51
C GLN A 133 -14.69 -0.25 18.65
N ALA A 134 -13.56 0.36 19.01
CA ALA A 134 -12.29 0.14 18.32
C ALA A 134 -11.91 -1.34 18.33
N LYS A 135 -12.05 -2.03 19.48
CA LYS A 135 -11.83 -3.48 19.60
C LYS A 135 -12.67 -4.27 18.62
N GLN A 136 -13.98 -4.03 18.59
CA GLN A 136 -14.90 -4.77 17.70
C GLN A 136 -14.50 -4.65 16.23
N ILE A 137 -14.14 -3.45 15.79
CA ILE A 137 -13.74 -3.18 14.41
C ILE A 137 -12.34 -3.75 14.12
N LEU A 138 -11.38 -3.55 15.04
CA LEU A 138 -10.00 -3.98 14.84
C LEU A 138 -9.86 -5.52 14.86
N GLU A 139 -10.65 -6.23 15.66
CA GLU A 139 -10.73 -7.71 15.59
C GLU A 139 -11.22 -8.20 14.22
N GLN A 140 -12.12 -7.48 13.56
CA GLN A 140 -12.54 -7.83 12.20
C GLN A 140 -11.40 -7.61 11.21
N THR A 141 -10.81 -6.41 11.21
CA THR A 141 -9.73 -6.05 10.28
C THR A 141 -8.51 -6.94 10.42
N LYS A 142 -8.24 -7.46 11.63
CA LYS A 142 -7.17 -8.42 11.91
C LYS A 142 -7.19 -9.64 10.99
N PHE A 143 -8.36 -10.06 10.48
CA PHE A 143 -8.50 -11.26 9.65
C PHE A 143 -8.98 -10.99 8.21
N MET A 144 -9.07 -9.73 7.78
CA MET A 144 -9.54 -9.39 6.43
C MET A 144 -8.51 -9.62 5.33
N ARG A 145 -7.21 -9.61 5.67
CA ARG A 145 -6.15 -9.74 4.68
C ARG A 145 -5.95 -11.19 4.25
N ARG A 146 -5.49 -11.36 3.02
CA ARG A 146 -5.21 -12.68 2.43
C ARG A 146 -3.93 -12.66 1.60
N THR A 147 -3.26 -13.81 1.53
CA THR A 147 -2.19 -14.06 0.56
C THR A 147 -2.76 -14.19 -0.86
N LEU A 148 -1.92 -14.26 -1.89
CA LEU A 148 -2.37 -14.52 -3.26
C LEU A 148 -3.06 -15.89 -3.41
N LEU A 149 -2.67 -16.87 -2.59
CA LEU A 149 -3.32 -18.18 -2.51
C LEU A 149 -4.62 -18.15 -1.67
N GLY A 150 -5.11 -16.96 -1.31
CA GLY A 150 -6.33 -16.77 -0.53
C GLY A 150 -6.22 -17.12 0.96
N GLN A 151 -5.01 -17.46 1.43
CA GLN A 151 -4.79 -17.86 2.82
C GLN A 151 -4.97 -16.67 3.76
N PRO A 152 -5.62 -16.85 4.93
CA PRO A 152 -5.75 -15.77 5.91
C PRO A 152 -4.40 -15.20 6.33
N LEU A 153 -4.27 -13.89 6.32
CA LEU A 153 -3.10 -13.16 6.79
C LEU A 153 -3.52 -12.23 7.93
N GLN A 154 -2.88 -12.36 9.09
CA GLN A 154 -3.19 -11.50 10.21
C GLN A 154 -2.60 -10.10 10.01
N ASP A 155 -3.40 -9.08 10.30
CA ASP A 155 -2.94 -7.70 10.21
C ASP A 155 -2.13 -7.28 11.45
N GLY A 156 -0.84 -7.02 11.26
CA GLY A 156 0.08 -6.58 12.30
C GLY A 156 -0.34 -5.28 13.01
N PRO A 157 -0.67 -4.20 12.27
CA PRO A 157 -1.17 -2.97 12.86
C PRO A 157 -2.46 -3.13 13.68
N SER A 158 -3.46 -3.86 13.17
CA SER A 158 -4.68 -4.15 13.96
C SER A 158 -4.33 -4.88 15.26
N ASN A 159 -3.46 -5.89 15.19
CA ASN A 159 -3.03 -6.64 16.37
C ASN A 159 -2.25 -5.77 17.37
N THR A 160 -1.43 -4.82 16.89
CA THR A 160 -0.66 -3.91 17.73
C THR A 160 -1.56 -2.98 18.54
N LEU A 161 -2.60 -2.43 17.92
CA LEU A 161 -3.58 -1.58 18.62
C LEU A 161 -4.43 -2.39 19.60
N LEU A 162 -4.88 -3.60 19.21
CA LEU A 162 -5.60 -4.51 20.09
C LEU A 162 -4.80 -4.86 21.34
N ASN A 163 -3.53 -5.24 21.19
CA ASN A 163 -2.65 -5.57 22.32
C ASN A 163 -2.44 -4.38 23.27
N PHE A 164 -2.30 -3.18 22.72
CA PHE A 164 -2.16 -1.97 23.54
C PHE A 164 -3.43 -1.70 24.34
N MET A 165 -4.61 -1.72 23.70
CA MET A 165 -5.89 -1.54 24.40
C MET A 165 -6.14 -2.66 25.43
N ALA A 166 -5.72 -3.89 25.14
CA ALA A 166 -5.85 -5.02 26.05
C ALA A 166 -5.07 -4.81 27.36
N GLY A 167 -3.92 -4.13 27.32
CA GLY A 167 -3.14 -3.77 28.52
C GLY A 167 -3.84 -2.79 29.47
N HIS A 168 -5.00 -2.27 29.05
CA HIS A 168 -5.85 -1.34 29.79
C HIS A 168 -7.31 -1.85 29.83
N ASP A 169 -7.51 -3.15 29.69
CA ASP A 169 -8.83 -3.80 29.74
C ASP A 169 -9.84 -3.19 28.75
N TYR A 170 -9.36 -2.72 27.59
CA TYR A 170 -10.15 -2.07 26.55
C TYR A 170 -10.94 -0.84 27.03
N THR A 171 -10.45 -0.18 28.08
CA THR A 171 -10.99 1.07 28.61
C THR A 171 -9.94 2.16 28.46
N ALA A 172 -10.25 3.19 27.68
CA ALA A 172 -9.34 4.32 27.53
C ALA A 172 -9.14 5.01 28.89
N PRO A 173 -7.88 5.30 29.29
CA PRO A 173 -7.63 6.12 30.47
C PRO A 173 -8.33 7.48 30.38
N PHE A 174 -8.74 8.06 31.50
CA PHE A 174 -9.32 9.41 31.51
C PHE A 174 -8.37 10.48 30.96
N THR A 175 -7.06 10.19 30.96
CA THR A 175 -5.99 11.03 30.40
C THR A 175 -5.72 10.76 28.92
N TRP A 176 -6.52 9.92 28.25
CA TRP A 176 -6.29 9.56 26.85
C TRP A 176 -6.45 10.76 25.93
N LYS A 177 -5.34 11.17 25.31
CA LYS A 177 -5.29 12.33 24.38
C LYS A 177 -5.44 11.92 22.91
N GLY A 178 -5.76 10.65 22.65
CA GLY A 178 -5.82 10.09 21.30
C GLY A 178 -4.48 9.68 20.70
N TYR A 179 -3.44 9.53 21.54
CA TYR A 179 -2.13 8.99 21.19
C TYR A 179 -1.47 8.34 22.40
N ARG A 180 -0.57 7.40 22.13
CA ARG A 180 0.28 6.75 23.14
C ARG A 180 1.72 7.26 23.04
N GLU A 181 2.47 7.11 24.12
CA GLU A 181 3.91 7.40 24.11
C GLU A 181 4.68 6.17 23.64
N LEU A 182 5.59 6.33 22.68
CA LEU A 182 6.56 5.30 22.35
C LEU A 182 7.74 5.41 23.32
N THR A 183 7.75 4.55 24.33
CA THR A 183 8.94 4.30 25.14
C THR A 183 9.73 3.17 24.51
N ASP A 184 11.07 3.26 24.53
CA ASP A 184 11.94 2.19 24.05
C ASP A 184 11.58 0.86 24.74
N LYS A 185 11.61 -0.24 23.98
CA LYS A 185 11.57 -1.60 24.54
C LYS A 185 13.00 -2.10 24.71
#